data_AF-A0A0C6FWI9-F1
#
_entry.id   AF-A0A0C6FWI9-F1
#
_cell.length_a   1.000
_cell.length_b   1.000
_cell.length_c   1.000
_cell.angle_alpha   90.00
_cell.angle_beta   90.00
_cell.angle_gamma   90.00
#
_symmetry.space_group_name_H-M   'P 1'
#
loop_
_entity.id
_entity.type
_entity.pdbx_description
1 polymer ?
#
loop_
_entity_poly.entity_id
_entity_poly.type
_entity_poly.pdbx_seq_one_letter_code
_entity_poly.pdbx_strand_id
1 'polypeptide(L)'
;MSLLSKVRIILERKKQKLVSNYGSDATIVEEMLRPYRDKKYNDVPPDPRLIDPSRIAALRERLASQYSYRWRDLEANNEIAEAVFAGRRSKNDGLIRLIYNSALENNQGHGPPLTVNPISWKETDRYFRKYYISVAISSVRRYIDDLGDAEHLLRSVYPSCGYTMMYGAAGRRVRLECDGEIGPWIDAGSAARSLIIATFERLERHPEQAAAWREP
;
A
#
# COMPACT_ATOMS: atom_id res chain seq x y z
N MET A 1 32.79 -36.67 0.96
CA MET A 1 32.37 -35.37 0.38
C MET A 1 33.11 -34.25 1.10
N SER A 2 33.90 -33.43 0.41
CA SER A 2 34.75 -32.37 1.01
C SER A 2 33.93 -31.18 1.50
N LEU A 3 34.40 -30.50 2.55
CA LEU A 3 33.77 -29.31 3.14
C LEU A 3 33.60 -28.18 2.09
N LEU A 4 34.57 -28.04 1.19
CA LEU A 4 34.56 -27.07 0.10
C LEU A 4 33.44 -27.35 -0.92
N SER A 5 33.12 -28.63 -1.15
CA SER A 5 32.03 -29.05 -2.03
C SER A 5 30.66 -28.68 -1.45
N LYS A 6 30.49 -28.79 -0.12
CA LYS A 6 29.26 -28.40 0.58
C LYS A 6 29.04 -26.88 0.57
N VAL A 7 30.10 -26.10 0.80
CA VAL A 7 30.03 -24.62 0.78
C VAL A 7 29.67 -24.10 -0.63
N ARG A 8 30.26 -24.69 -1.68
CA ARG A 8 29.95 -24.33 -3.07
C ARG A 8 28.48 -24.61 -3.44
N ILE A 9 27.94 -25.76 -3.03
CA ILE A 9 26.52 -26.11 -3.26
C ILE A 9 25.58 -25.15 -2.51
N ILE A 10 25.91 -24.75 -1.28
CA ILE A 10 25.10 -23.81 -0.51
C ILE A 10 25.10 -22.42 -1.16
N LEU A 11 26.26 -21.96 -1.66
CA LEU A 11 26.38 -20.68 -2.36
C LEU A 11 25.65 -20.69 -3.70
N GLU A 12 25.76 -21.76 -4.48
CA GLU A 12 25.03 -21.96 -5.74
C GLU A 12 23.51 -21.96 -5.50
N ARG A 13 23.03 -22.68 -4.48
CA ARG A 13 21.61 -22.68 -4.09
C ARG A 13 21.13 -21.31 -3.61
N LYS A 14 21.94 -20.57 -2.84
CA LYS A 14 21.62 -19.18 -2.46
C LYS A 14 21.55 -18.26 -3.68
N LYS A 15 22.48 -18.41 -4.63
CA LYS A 15 22.53 -17.62 -5.87
C LYS A 15 21.34 -17.93 -6.78
N GLN A 16 20.97 -19.21 -6.95
CA GLN A 16 19.76 -19.62 -7.67
C GLN A 16 18.47 -19.15 -6.98
N LYS A 17 18.39 -19.21 -5.65
CA LYS A 17 17.25 -18.68 -4.89
C LYS A 17 17.13 -17.16 -5.04
N LEU A 18 18.25 -16.44 -5.06
CA LEU A 18 18.28 -15.00 -5.35
C LEU A 18 17.82 -14.72 -6.79
N VAL A 19 18.38 -15.37 -7.81
CA VAL A 19 18.00 -15.16 -9.23
C VAL A 19 16.53 -15.52 -9.51
N SER A 20 16.02 -16.59 -8.89
CA SER A 20 14.59 -16.97 -8.96
C SER A 20 13.66 -16.00 -8.24
N ASN A 21 14.15 -15.31 -7.20
CA ASN A 21 13.37 -14.32 -6.45
C ASN A 21 13.36 -12.94 -7.11
N TYR A 22 14.42 -12.56 -7.80
CA TYR A 22 14.47 -11.30 -8.56
C TYR A 22 13.63 -11.37 -9.86
N GLY A 23 13.55 -12.52 -10.52
CA GLY A 23 12.86 -12.63 -11.81
C GLY A 23 11.37 -12.29 -11.78
N SER A 24 10.62 -12.73 -10.76
CA SER A 24 9.17 -12.47 -10.67
C SER A 24 8.86 -11.03 -10.29
N ASP A 25 9.52 -10.53 -9.25
CA ASP A 25 9.23 -9.19 -8.72
C ASP A 25 9.73 -8.10 -9.68
N ALA A 26 10.89 -8.30 -10.32
CA ALA A 26 11.36 -7.40 -11.36
C ALA A 26 10.39 -7.35 -12.56
N THR A 27 9.80 -8.49 -12.94
CA THR A 27 8.79 -8.52 -14.01
C THR A 27 7.56 -7.73 -13.63
N ILE A 28 7.08 -7.87 -12.38
CA ILE A 28 5.96 -7.09 -11.85
C ILE A 28 6.28 -5.59 -11.86
N VAL A 29 7.46 -5.21 -11.38
CA VAL A 29 7.92 -3.81 -11.36
C VAL A 29 7.97 -3.22 -12.78
N GLU A 30 8.59 -3.91 -13.72
CA GLU A 30 8.66 -3.47 -15.12
C GLU A 30 7.28 -3.36 -15.76
N GLU A 31 6.36 -4.28 -15.48
CA GLU A 31 4.98 -4.20 -15.96
C GLU A 31 4.24 -3.00 -15.40
N MET A 32 4.33 -2.77 -14.08
CA MET A 32 3.67 -1.65 -13.40
C MET A 32 4.23 -0.29 -13.85
N LEU A 33 5.54 -0.20 -14.11
CA LEU A 33 6.19 1.04 -14.53
C LEU A 33 6.12 1.32 -16.03
N ARG A 34 5.83 0.31 -16.85
CA ARG A 34 5.78 0.44 -18.32
C ARG A 34 4.99 1.66 -18.82
N PRO A 35 3.80 1.99 -18.28
CA PRO A 35 3.03 3.15 -18.75
C PRO A 35 3.62 4.51 -18.36
N TYR A 36 4.54 4.53 -17.40
CA TYR A 36 5.09 5.75 -16.79
C TYR A 36 6.57 5.97 -17.09
N ARG A 37 7.20 5.04 -17.82
CA ARG A 37 8.60 5.17 -18.22
C ARG A 37 8.81 6.49 -18.96
N ASP A 38 9.88 7.19 -18.59
CA ASP A 38 10.31 8.47 -19.15
C ASP A 38 9.30 9.63 -18.99
N LYS A 39 8.26 9.47 -18.17
CA LYS A 39 7.32 10.55 -17.84
C LYS A 39 7.73 11.28 -16.58
N LYS A 40 7.78 12.62 -16.69
CA LYS A 40 7.97 13.53 -15.56
C LYS A 40 6.86 14.57 -15.55
N TYR A 41 6.48 14.98 -14.35
CA TYR A 41 5.35 15.86 -14.09
C TYR A 41 5.85 17.12 -13.37
N ASN A 42 5.25 18.27 -13.67
CA ASN A 42 5.54 19.52 -12.96
C ASN A 42 4.89 19.55 -11.58
N ASP A 43 3.73 18.91 -11.46
CA ASP A 43 2.95 18.77 -10.23
C ASP A 43 2.86 17.29 -9.83
N VAL A 44 2.26 17.01 -8.67
CA VAL A 44 2.02 15.63 -8.21
C VAL A 44 1.24 14.89 -9.30
N PRO A 45 1.71 13.72 -9.77
CA PRO A 45 1.07 13.01 -10.86
C PRO A 45 -0.35 12.56 -10.46
N PRO A 46 -1.28 12.45 -11.43
CA PRO A 46 -2.59 11.87 -11.16
C PRO A 46 -2.41 10.43 -10.65
N ASP A 47 -3.18 10.06 -9.63
CA ASP A 47 -3.10 8.70 -9.07
C ASP A 47 -3.77 7.69 -10.03
N PRO A 48 -3.03 6.69 -10.53
CA PRO A 48 -3.59 5.69 -11.45
C PRO A 48 -4.27 4.51 -10.74
N ARG A 49 -4.22 4.45 -9.40
CA ARG A 49 -4.68 3.33 -8.58
C ARG A 49 -6.17 3.50 -8.31
N LEU A 50 -6.97 3.00 -9.24
CA LEU A 50 -8.42 2.96 -9.09
C LEU A 50 -8.82 1.89 -8.07
N ILE A 51 -9.77 2.24 -7.22
CA ILE A 51 -10.42 1.30 -6.31
C ILE A 51 -11.61 0.70 -7.05
N ASP A 52 -11.71 -0.63 -7.07
CA ASP A 52 -12.87 -1.34 -7.60
C ASP A 52 -13.89 -1.58 -6.47
N PRO A 53 -15.02 -0.86 -6.42
CA PRO A 53 -16.01 -1.00 -5.36
C PRO A 53 -16.59 -2.42 -5.28
N SER A 54 -16.67 -3.14 -6.41
CA SER A 54 -17.18 -4.52 -6.44
C SER A 54 -16.23 -5.47 -5.71
N ARG A 55 -14.92 -5.30 -5.92
CA ARG A 55 -13.88 -6.04 -5.20
C ARG A 55 -13.91 -5.72 -3.71
N ILE A 56 -14.10 -4.45 -3.35
CA ILE A 56 -14.22 -4.02 -1.94
C ILE A 56 -15.46 -4.63 -1.28
N ALA A 57 -16.61 -4.62 -1.94
CA ALA A 57 -17.84 -5.25 -1.45
C ALA A 57 -17.65 -6.75 -1.21
N ALA A 58 -17.05 -7.47 -2.17
CA ALA A 58 -16.77 -8.91 -2.03
C ALA A 58 -15.83 -9.21 -0.84
N LEU A 59 -14.78 -8.39 -0.63
CA LEU A 59 -13.90 -8.53 0.52
C LEU A 59 -14.63 -8.23 1.83
N ARG A 60 -15.48 -7.20 1.87
CA ARG A 60 -16.30 -6.84 3.03
C ARG A 60 -17.20 -8.01 3.45
N GLU A 61 -17.90 -8.61 2.49
CA GLU A 61 -18.78 -9.77 2.73
C GLU A 61 -17.98 -10.99 3.23
N ARG A 62 -16.83 -11.28 2.61
CA ARG A 62 -15.98 -12.40 3.01
C ARG A 62 -15.36 -12.20 4.40
N LEU A 63 -15.02 -10.96 4.77
CA LEU A 63 -14.54 -10.61 6.12
C LEU A 63 -15.62 -10.83 7.18
N ALA A 64 -16.87 -10.50 6.87
CA ALA A 64 -18.02 -10.68 7.76
C ALA A 64 -18.44 -12.16 7.90
N SER A 65 -18.19 -13.00 6.89
CA SER A 65 -18.58 -14.41 6.88
C SER A 65 -17.86 -15.24 7.95
N GLN A 66 -18.58 -15.87 8.87
CA GLN A 66 -17.96 -16.75 9.89
C GLN A 66 -17.15 -17.91 9.28
N TYR A 67 -17.51 -18.39 8.09
CA TYR A 67 -16.92 -19.57 7.45
C TYR A 67 -15.58 -19.31 6.75
N SER A 68 -15.15 -18.05 6.60
CA SER A 68 -13.92 -17.69 5.90
C SER A 68 -12.67 -17.60 6.82
N TYR A 69 -12.61 -18.39 7.89
CA TYR A 69 -11.54 -18.29 8.91
C TYR A 69 -10.15 -18.58 8.34
N ARG A 70 -9.97 -19.67 7.60
CA ARG A 70 -8.68 -20.02 7.00
C ARG A 70 -8.15 -18.95 6.05
N TRP A 71 -9.06 -18.32 5.30
CA TRP A 71 -8.70 -17.21 4.41
C TRP A 71 -8.29 -15.96 5.20
N ARG A 72 -9.01 -15.63 6.28
CA ARG A 72 -8.61 -14.52 7.16
C ARG A 72 -7.20 -14.69 7.69
N ASP A 73 -6.87 -15.89 8.14
CA ASP A 73 -5.58 -16.17 8.77
C ASP A 73 -4.40 -16.09 7.79
N LEU A 74 -4.61 -16.38 6.50
CA LEU A 74 -3.52 -16.57 5.53
C LEU A 74 -3.44 -15.50 4.43
N GLU A 75 -4.59 -14.98 3.98
CA GLU A 75 -4.69 -14.29 2.69
C GLU A 75 -5.34 -12.91 2.80
N ALA A 76 -6.23 -12.69 3.78
CA ALA A 76 -7.05 -11.48 3.84
C ALA A 76 -6.23 -10.18 3.88
N ASN A 77 -5.19 -10.08 4.70
CA ASN A 77 -4.38 -8.87 4.79
C ASN A 77 -3.71 -8.52 3.44
N ASN A 78 -3.25 -9.54 2.70
CA ASN A 78 -2.66 -9.34 1.37
C ASN A 78 -3.72 -8.90 0.36
N GLU A 79 -4.88 -9.55 0.32
CA GLU A 79 -5.97 -9.17 -0.59
C GLU A 79 -6.52 -7.77 -0.30
N ILE A 80 -6.61 -7.38 0.98
CA ILE A 80 -6.94 -6.02 1.42
C ILE A 80 -5.92 -5.02 0.86
N ALA A 81 -4.63 -5.29 1.04
CA ALA A 81 -3.57 -4.41 0.57
C ALA A 81 -3.58 -4.26 -0.97
N GLU A 82 -3.73 -5.36 -1.70
CA GLU A 82 -3.83 -5.37 -3.16
C GLU A 82 -5.04 -4.56 -3.64
N ALA A 83 -6.20 -4.70 -2.99
CA ALA A 83 -7.42 -4.00 -3.38
C ALA A 83 -7.37 -2.50 -3.09
N VAL A 84 -6.86 -2.11 -1.92
CA VAL A 84 -6.83 -0.69 -1.49
C VAL A 84 -5.72 0.09 -2.17
N PHE A 85 -4.53 -0.49 -2.29
CA PHE A 85 -3.34 0.20 -2.81
C PHE A 85 -3.05 -0.12 -4.28
N ALA A 86 -3.96 -0.83 -4.97
CA ALA A 86 -3.78 -1.37 -6.33
C ALA A 86 -2.41 -2.03 -6.51
N GLY A 87 -1.96 -2.72 -5.46
CA GLY A 87 -0.66 -3.37 -5.41
C GLY A 87 -0.74 -4.81 -5.92
N ARG A 88 0.44 -5.41 -6.08
CA ARG A 88 0.61 -6.81 -6.42
C ARG A 88 1.46 -7.50 -5.37
N ARG A 89 1.17 -8.77 -5.10
CA ARG A 89 1.93 -9.55 -4.12
C ARG A 89 3.37 -9.75 -4.61
N SER A 90 4.32 -9.45 -3.74
CA SER A 90 5.71 -9.87 -3.88
C SER A 90 5.84 -11.33 -3.47
N LYS A 91 6.84 -12.02 -4.02
CA LYS A 91 7.14 -13.41 -3.67
C LYS A 91 7.48 -13.64 -2.17
N ASN A 92 7.85 -12.59 -1.42
CA ASN A 92 8.20 -12.67 0.00
C ASN A 92 7.12 -12.07 0.92
N ASP A 93 5.84 -12.28 0.60
CA ASP A 93 4.69 -11.77 1.38
C ASP A 93 4.69 -10.23 1.56
N GLY A 94 5.25 -9.53 0.57
CA GLY A 94 5.23 -8.07 0.48
C GLY A 94 4.19 -7.56 -0.52
N LEU A 95 4.03 -6.24 -0.54
CA LEU A 95 3.19 -5.52 -1.49
C LEU A 95 4.08 -4.67 -2.40
N ILE A 96 4.00 -4.92 -3.70
CA ILE A 96 4.58 -4.08 -4.75
C ILE A 96 3.51 -3.08 -5.18
N ARG A 97 3.76 -1.78 -5.04
CA ARG A 97 2.78 -0.72 -5.34
C ARG A 97 3.40 0.45 -6.09
N LEU A 98 2.57 1.19 -6.82
CA LEU A 98 2.97 2.48 -7.37
C LEU A 98 3.06 3.52 -6.25
N ILE A 99 4.08 4.36 -6.36
CA ILE A 99 4.29 5.58 -5.58
C ILE A 99 4.64 6.72 -6.54
N TYR A 100 4.60 7.95 -6.06
CA TYR A 100 5.30 9.04 -6.72
C TYR A 100 6.50 9.48 -5.89
N ASN A 101 7.54 9.93 -6.58
CA ASN A 101 8.72 10.54 -5.99
C ASN A 101 8.95 11.90 -6.66
N SER A 102 9.87 12.68 -6.11
CA SER A 102 10.29 13.94 -6.70
C SER A 102 11.80 14.05 -6.77
N ALA A 103 12.31 14.62 -7.86
CA ALA A 103 13.70 15.01 -8.02
C ALA A 103 13.78 16.51 -8.37
N LEU A 104 14.90 17.15 -8.03
CA LEU A 104 15.21 18.49 -8.51
C LEU A 104 15.97 18.37 -9.83
N GLU A 105 15.48 19.03 -10.87
CA GLU A 105 16.07 18.97 -12.21
C GLU A 105 16.04 20.32 -12.90
N ASN A 106 17.08 20.62 -13.69
CA ASN A 106 17.09 21.78 -14.58
C ASN A 106 16.35 21.48 -15.90
N ASN A 107 16.29 22.48 -16.80
CA ASN A 107 15.64 22.34 -18.10
C ASN A 107 16.27 21.29 -19.04
N GLN A 108 17.47 20.79 -18.71
CA GLN A 108 18.15 19.73 -19.46
C GLN A 108 17.95 18.35 -18.82
N GLY A 109 17.17 18.25 -17.74
CA GLY A 109 16.94 17.00 -16.99
C GLY A 109 18.10 16.60 -16.08
N HIS A 110 19.05 17.50 -15.83
CA HIS A 110 20.17 17.25 -14.93
C HIS A 110 19.82 17.67 -13.49
N GLY A 111 20.15 16.81 -12.54
CA GLY A 111 20.06 17.13 -11.11
C GLY A 111 21.14 18.11 -10.65
N PRO A 112 21.00 18.68 -9.43
CA PRO A 112 22.04 19.53 -8.87
C PRO A 112 23.34 18.74 -8.64
N PRO A 113 24.52 19.38 -8.78
CA PRO A 113 25.79 18.74 -8.47
C PRO A 113 25.84 18.29 -7.01
N LEU A 114 26.31 17.06 -6.75
CA LEU A 114 26.34 16.43 -5.43
C LEU A 114 27.39 17.01 -4.45
N THR A 115 28.05 18.11 -4.81
CA THR A 115 29.19 18.66 -4.05
C THR A 115 28.78 19.50 -2.84
N VAL A 116 29.52 19.28 -1.75
CA VAL A 116 29.41 19.66 -0.32
C VAL A 116 29.31 21.17 -0.01
N ASN A 117 28.50 21.94 -0.72
CA ASN A 117 28.12 23.28 -0.25
C ASN A 117 26.59 23.42 -0.32
N PRO A 118 25.95 24.01 0.70
CA PRO A 118 24.53 24.32 0.60
C PRO A 118 24.34 25.20 -0.63
N ILE A 119 23.51 24.72 -1.55
CA ILE A 119 23.14 25.39 -2.79
C ILE A 119 22.89 26.86 -2.44
N SER A 120 23.74 27.75 -2.94
CA SER A 120 23.49 29.17 -2.74
C SER A 120 22.13 29.49 -3.37
N TRP A 121 21.30 30.30 -2.71
CA TRP A 121 19.95 30.66 -3.16
C TRP A 121 19.87 31.21 -4.60
N LYS A 122 21.02 31.48 -5.26
CA LYS A 122 21.13 31.87 -6.68
C LYS A 122 21.13 30.69 -7.66
N GLU A 123 21.46 29.48 -7.22
CA GLU A 123 21.43 28.27 -8.07
C GLU A 123 20.09 27.52 -7.97
N THR A 124 19.31 27.74 -6.91
CA THR A 124 17.96 27.18 -6.75
C THR A 124 16.99 27.60 -7.86
N ASP A 125 17.14 28.80 -8.44
CA ASP A 125 16.28 29.28 -9.53
C ASP A 125 16.47 28.51 -10.86
N ARG A 126 17.47 27.62 -10.93
CA ARG A 126 17.76 26.80 -12.13
C ARG A 126 17.21 25.37 -12.03
N TYR A 127 16.79 24.93 -10.85
CA TYR A 127 16.32 23.57 -10.62
C TYR A 127 14.86 23.59 -10.17
N PHE A 128 14.04 22.87 -10.90
CA PHE A 128 12.61 22.75 -10.63
C PHE A 128 12.32 21.37 -10.07
N ARG A 129 11.40 21.30 -9.12
CA ARG A 129 10.90 20.02 -8.64
C ARG A 129 10.12 19.36 -9.77
N LYS A 130 10.53 18.15 -10.13
CA LYS A 130 9.83 17.27 -11.06
C LYS A 130 9.38 16.03 -10.32
N TYR A 131 8.16 15.61 -10.55
CA TYR A 131 7.60 14.40 -9.99
C TYR A 131 7.65 13.27 -11.02
N TYR A 132 7.75 12.04 -10.55
CA TYR A 132 7.70 10.85 -11.39
C TYR A 132 7.08 9.69 -10.62
N ILE A 133 6.47 8.75 -11.35
CA ILE A 133 5.89 7.54 -10.76
C ILE A 133 6.99 6.49 -10.67
N SER A 134 7.05 5.81 -9.52
CA SER A 134 7.97 4.72 -9.23
C SER A 134 7.23 3.58 -8.51
N VAL A 135 7.96 2.59 -8.05
CA VAL A 135 7.42 1.45 -7.29
C VAL A 135 8.08 1.37 -5.92
N ALA A 136 7.28 1.08 -4.90
CA ALA A 136 7.76 0.69 -3.58
C ALA A 136 7.40 -0.77 -3.30
N ILE A 137 8.24 -1.43 -2.52
CA ILE A 137 7.97 -2.75 -1.95
C ILE A 137 7.90 -2.58 -0.43
N SER A 138 6.78 -2.95 0.17
CA SER A 138 6.56 -2.87 1.63
C SER A 138 6.09 -4.21 2.18
N SER A 139 6.31 -4.45 3.47
CA SER A 139 5.65 -5.55 4.17
C SER A 139 4.14 -5.31 4.25
N VAL A 140 3.34 -6.38 4.21
CA VAL A 140 1.90 -6.30 4.45
C VAL A 140 1.62 -6.24 5.95
N ARG A 141 0.84 -5.24 6.37
CA ARG A 141 0.40 -5.04 7.75
C ARG A 141 -0.69 -6.01 8.16
N ARG A 142 -0.93 -6.13 9.46
CA ARG A 142 -1.90 -7.07 10.04
C ARG A 142 -3.26 -6.42 10.28
N TYR A 143 -3.83 -5.79 9.25
CA TYR A 143 -5.03 -4.96 9.32
C TYR A 143 -6.22 -5.56 10.07
N ILE A 144 -6.47 -6.87 9.97
CA ILE A 144 -7.64 -7.50 10.60
C ILE A 144 -7.40 -7.95 12.06
N ASP A 145 -6.13 -8.04 12.47
CA ASP A 145 -5.71 -8.54 13.78
C ASP A 145 -5.26 -7.42 14.71
N ASP A 146 -4.62 -6.39 14.16
CA ASP A 146 -4.04 -5.28 14.91
C ASP A 146 -4.84 -3.99 14.67
N LEU A 147 -5.28 -3.36 15.76
CA LEU A 147 -6.10 -2.15 15.67
C LEU A 147 -5.30 -0.95 15.13
N GLY A 148 -4.01 -0.82 15.48
CA GLY A 148 -3.18 0.28 15.00
C GLY A 148 -2.92 0.19 13.49
N ASP A 149 -2.70 -1.01 12.98
CA ASP A 149 -2.62 -1.25 11.54
C ASP A 149 -3.96 -0.97 10.84
N ALA A 150 -5.10 -1.30 11.47
CA ALA A 150 -6.42 -0.98 10.95
C ALA A 150 -6.69 0.54 10.90
N GLU A 151 -6.29 1.27 11.94
CA GLU A 151 -6.34 2.73 11.98
C GLU A 151 -5.45 3.36 10.92
N HIS A 152 -4.26 2.79 10.70
CA HIS A 152 -3.35 3.25 9.65
C HIS A 152 -3.98 3.11 8.27
N LEU A 153 -4.66 1.97 8.00
CA LEU A 153 -5.43 1.80 6.76
C LEU A 153 -6.56 2.82 6.65
N LEU A 154 -7.36 3.03 7.70
CA LEU A 154 -8.41 4.04 7.69
C LEU A 154 -7.84 5.42 7.34
N ARG A 155 -6.79 5.87 8.02
CA ARG A 155 -6.19 7.20 7.80
C ARG A 155 -5.54 7.33 6.43
N SER A 156 -5.06 6.23 5.87
CA SER A 156 -4.51 6.20 4.52
C SER A 156 -5.60 6.39 3.45
N VAL A 157 -6.76 5.77 3.64
CA VAL A 157 -7.88 5.84 2.70
C VAL A 157 -8.70 7.12 2.91
N TYR A 158 -9.01 7.45 4.16
CA TYR A 158 -9.82 8.59 4.56
C TYR A 158 -9.15 9.37 5.71
N PRO A 159 -8.22 10.29 5.40
CA PRO A 159 -7.49 11.05 6.41
C PRO A 159 -8.36 11.92 7.33
N SER A 160 -9.53 12.36 6.86
CA SER A 160 -10.49 13.17 7.64
C SER A 160 -11.43 12.35 8.52
N CYS A 161 -11.52 11.03 8.29
CA CYS A 161 -12.44 10.17 9.04
C CYS A 161 -11.87 9.76 10.39
N GLY A 162 -12.74 9.78 11.40
CA GLY A 162 -12.54 9.13 12.69
C GLY A 162 -13.39 7.87 12.83
N TYR A 163 -13.33 7.27 14.02
CA TYR A 163 -14.22 6.18 14.39
C TYR A 163 -14.56 6.24 15.88
N THR A 164 -15.74 5.76 16.22
CA THR A 164 -16.14 5.53 17.61
C THR A 164 -16.22 4.03 17.85
N MET A 165 -15.69 3.61 18.99
CA MET A 165 -15.75 2.23 19.45
C MET A 165 -16.57 2.13 20.73
N MET A 166 -17.48 1.18 20.76
CA MET A 166 -18.30 0.86 21.92
C MET A 166 -17.91 -0.51 22.45
N TYR A 167 -17.75 -0.60 23.77
CA TYR A 167 -17.50 -1.84 24.49
C TYR A 167 -18.79 -2.26 25.21
N GLY A 168 -19.27 -3.46 24.93
CA GLY A 168 -20.43 -4.03 25.61
C GLY A 168 -20.23 -5.51 25.94
N ALA A 169 -21.16 -6.07 26.71
CA ALA A 169 -21.14 -7.50 27.07
C ALA A 169 -21.20 -8.43 25.84
N ALA A 170 -21.78 -7.96 24.73
CA ALA A 170 -21.91 -8.69 23.48
C ALA A 170 -20.68 -8.58 22.54
N GLY A 171 -19.68 -7.75 22.87
CA GLY A 171 -18.50 -7.57 22.04
C GLY A 171 -18.07 -6.12 21.83
N ARG A 172 -17.21 -5.91 20.84
CA ARG A 172 -16.70 -4.59 20.43
C ARG A 172 -17.38 -4.20 19.12
N ARG A 173 -18.01 -3.03 19.11
CA ARG A 173 -18.63 -2.47 17.90
C ARG A 173 -17.91 -1.21 17.50
N VAL A 174 -17.78 -1.01 16.20
CA VAL A 174 -17.12 0.16 15.61
C VAL A 174 -18.07 0.82 14.62
N ARG A 175 -18.04 2.15 14.57
CA ARG A 175 -18.66 2.93 13.48
C ARG A 175 -17.70 3.99 13.01
N LEU A 176 -17.77 4.36 11.73
CA LEU A 176 -17.02 5.50 11.19
C LEU A 176 -17.78 6.81 11.40
N GLU A 177 -17.01 7.87 11.57
CA GLU A 177 -17.50 9.24 11.68
C GLU A 177 -16.67 10.10 10.72
N CYS A 178 -17.31 10.59 9.67
CA CYS A 178 -16.64 11.26 8.55
C CYS A 178 -17.44 12.49 8.15
N ASP A 179 -16.85 13.69 8.25
CA ASP A 179 -17.41 14.93 7.70
C ASP A 179 -18.93 15.14 7.94
N GLY A 180 -19.37 14.91 9.19
CA GLY A 180 -20.77 15.07 9.61
C GLY A 180 -21.68 13.86 9.36
N GLU A 181 -21.18 12.82 8.69
CA GLU A 181 -21.86 11.54 8.53
C GLU A 181 -21.43 10.55 9.60
N ILE A 182 -22.41 9.83 10.14
CA ILE A 182 -22.20 8.75 11.11
C ILE A 182 -22.61 7.43 10.45
N GLY A 183 -21.65 6.52 10.32
CA GLY A 183 -21.87 5.18 9.78
C GLY A 183 -22.61 4.26 10.75
N PRO A 184 -23.04 3.07 10.27
CA PRO A 184 -23.68 2.09 11.14
C PRO A 184 -22.68 1.45 12.11
N TRP A 185 -23.21 0.88 13.19
CA TRP A 185 -22.43 0.04 14.09
C TRP A 185 -22.13 -1.31 13.44
N ILE A 186 -20.86 -1.66 13.37
CA ILE A 186 -20.35 -2.93 12.85
C ILE A 186 -19.80 -3.76 13.99
N ASP A 187 -20.22 -5.02 14.03
CA ASP A 187 -19.77 -6.03 14.97
C ASP A 187 -19.20 -7.21 14.19
N ALA A 188 -17.88 -7.35 14.22
CA ALA A 188 -17.18 -8.43 13.56
C ALA A 188 -16.17 -9.06 14.50
N GLY A 189 -16.51 -9.33 15.76
CA GLY A 189 -15.72 -10.15 16.70
C GLY A 189 -14.36 -9.60 17.16
N SER A 190 -13.71 -8.71 16.41
CA SER A 190 -12.55 -7.91 16.82
C SER A 190 -12.74 -6.45 16.40
N ALA A 191 -12.14 -5.53 17.15
CA ALA A 191 -12.21 -4.09 16.84
C ALA A 191 -11.54 -3.77 15.50
N ALA A 192 -10.36 -4.35 15.24
CA ALA A 192 -9.62 -4.18 14.00
C ALA A 192 -10.45 -4.63 12.78
N ARG A 193 -10.99 -5.85 12.80
CA ARG A 193 -11.85 -6.35 11.71
C ARG A 193 -13.12 -5.52 11.53
N SER A 194 -13.75 -5.08 12.61
CA SER A 194 -14.94 -4.22 12.55
C SER A 194 -14.61 -2.86 11.89
N LEU A 195 -13.44 -2.29 12.21
CA LEU A 195 -12.96 -1.05 11.61
C LEU A 195 -12.67 -1.19 10.11
N ILE A 196 -12.03 -2.29 9.69
CA ILE A 196 -11.79 -2.57 8.26
C ILE A 196 -13.10 -2.73 7.50
N ILE A 197 -14.07 -3.49 8.03
CA ILE A 197 -15.38 -3.66 7.39
C ILE A 197 -16.10 -2.30 7.27
N ALA A 198 -16.02 -1.44 8.29
CA ALA A 198 -16.64 -0.12 8.25
C ALA A 198 -15.97 0.80 7.21
N THR A 199 -14.65 0.71 7.11
CA THR A 199 -13.87 1.39 6.08
C THR A 199 -14.27 0.92 4.68
N PHE A 200 -14.45 -0.39 4.50
CA PHE A 200 -14.87 -0.95 3.22
C PHE A 200 -16.30 -0.60 2.86
N GLU A 201 -17.21 -0.52 3.82
CA GLU A 201 -18.58 -0.06 3.58
C GLU A 201 -18.60 1.39 3.08
N ARG A 202 -17.77 2.27 3.65
CA ARG A 202 -17.62 3.64 3.14
C ARG A 202 -16.96 3.66 1.76
N LEU A 203 -15.90 2.89 1.57
CA LEU A 203 -15.15 2.79 0.31
C LEU A 203 -15.99 2.23 -0.84
N GLU A 204 -16.96 1.37 -0.56
CA GLU A 204 -17.95 0.89 -1.52
C GLU A 204 -18.92 2.00 -1.94
N ARG A 205 -19.37 2.84 -0.99
CA ARG A 205 -20.36 3.90 -1.24
C ARG A 205 -19.77 5.18 -1.82
N HIS A 206 -18.55 5.53 -1.40
CA HIS A 206 -17.89 6.80 -1.70
C HIS A 206 -16.43 6.62 -2.14
N PRO A 207 -16.14 5.76 -3.14
CA PRO A 207 -14.77 5.54 -3.61
C PRO A 207 -14.07 6.82 -4.08
N GLU A 208 -14.83 7.81 -4.55
CA GLU A 208 -14.34 9.13 -4.99
C GLU A 208 -13.80 10.00 -3.85
N GLN A 209 -14.20 9.73 -2.61
CA GLN A 209 -13.72 10.45 -1.43
C GLN A 209 -12.43 9.86 -0.86
N ALA A 210 -12.00 8.71 -1.35
CA ALA A 210 -10.74 8.12 -0.92
C ALA A 210 -9.57 9.03 -1.33
N ALA A 211 -8.55 9.12 -0.47
CA ALA A 211 -7.33 9.84 -0.80
C ALA A 211 -6.79 9.32 -2.14
N ALA A 212 -6.37 10.24 -3.02
CA ALA A 212 -5.76 9.88 -4.28
C ALA A 212 -4.53 9.01 -4.00
N TRP A 213 -3.49 9.62 -3.41
CA TRP A 213 -2.26 8.93 -3.05
C TRP A 213 -2.29 8.33 -1.64
N ARG A 214 -2.74 7.07 -1.53
CA ARG A 214 -2.78 6.22 -0.33
C ARG A 214 -1.42 5.59 0.00
N GLU A 215 -1.06 5.61 1.29
CA GLU A 215 0.17 5.05 1.87
C GLU A 215 -0.13 3.82 2.78
N PRO A 216 0.45 2.64 2.54
CA PRO A 216 0.19 1.41 3.30
C PRO A 216 0.86 1.38 4.68
#